data_AF-A0AA35RM51-F1
#
_entry.id   AF-A0AA35RM51-F1
#
_cell.length_a   1.000
_cell.length_b   1.000
_cell.length_c   1.000
_cell.angle_alpha   90.00
_cell.angle_beta   90.00
_cell.angle_gamma   90.00
#
_symmetry.space_group_name_H-M   'P 1'
#
loop_
_entity.id
_entity.type
_entity.pdbx_description
1 polymer ?
#
loop_
_entity_poly.entity_id
_entity_poly.type
_entity_poly.pdbx_seq_one_letter_code
_entity_poly.pdbx_strand_id
1 'polypeptide(L)'
;MTGKILATLGSIPFVNPQRAEGVAITGGNDPILPTPFHIGETAAASLAAVGLAVSDLWELRTGRRQEIKVDARQATASLRSSQYMAMDGASVARERPSVMGVYPAKNGRWSYLHCNFPNHRGDAAMRVLGVEEDREAFRRAVAQWDAMELEDAIIAANGRQADGGAPLSAWAHTPPQAVRSRFFALAGNREDRR
;
A
#
# COMPACT_ATOMS: atom_id res chain seq x y z
N MET A 1 -24.07 -5.69 -11.67
CA MET A 1 -23.22 -4.49 -11.80
C MET A 1 -22.72 -4.00 -10.45
N THR A 2 -23.56 -3.86 -9.41
CA THR A 2 -23.16 -3.91 -7.97
C THR A 2 -22.52 -5.25 -7.58
N GLY A 3 -22.84 -6.30 -8.33
CA GLY A 3 -22.49 -7.69 -8.01
C GLY A 3 -21.00 -8.01 -7.88
N LYS A 4 -20.08 -7.28 -8.52
CA LYS A 4 -18.63 -7.53 -8.31
C LYS A 4 -18.17 -7.06 -6.94
N ILE A 5 -18.53 -5.83 -6.56
CA ILE A 5 -18.23 -5.28 -5.23
C ILE A 5 -18.89 -6.11 -4.13
N LEU A 6 -20.14 -6.54 -4.34
CA LEU A 6 -20.83 -7.42 -3.40
C LEU A 6 -20.21 -8.83 -3.34
N ALA A 7 -19.72 -9.37 -4.46
CA ALA A 7 -18.99 -10.64 -4.47
C ALA A 7 -17.65 -10.52 -3.73
N THR A 8 -16.91 -9.44 -3.94
CA THR A 8 -15.68 -9.13 -3.18
C THR A 8 -15.97 -8.94 -1.69
N LEU A 9 -17.07 -8.27 -1.36
CA LEU A 9 -17.50 -8.10 0.03
C LEU A 9 -17.84 -9.46 0.67
N GLY A 10 -18.54 -10.34 -0.05
CA GLY A 10 -18.91 -11.67 0.40
C GLY A 10 -17.73 -12.65 0.51
N SER A 11 -16.58 -12.36 -0.11
CA SER A 11 -15.38 -13.19 0.04
C SER A 11 -14.55 -12.85 1.28
N ILE A 12 -14.89 -11.76 1.99
CA ILE A 12 -14.21 -11.37 3.23
C ILE A 12 -14.65 -12.31 4.36
N PRO A 13 -13.73 -13.06 5.02
CA PRO A 13 -14.09 -14.19 5.89
C PRO A 13 -15.05 -13.89 7.06
N PHE A 14 -15.13 -12.64 7.51
CA PHE A 14 -15.96 -12.23 8.65
C PHE A 14 -17.29 -11.57 8.23
N VAL A 15 -17.53 -11.38 6.93
CA VAL A 15 -18.76 -10.76 6.44
C VAL A 15 -19.84 -11.82 6.30
N ASN A 16 -20.98 -11.62 6.97
CA ASN A 16 -22.16 -12.46 6.75
C ASN A 16 -22.77 -12.15 5.37
N PRO A 17 -22.87 -13.11 4.44
CA PRO A 17 -23.40 -12.89 3.09
C PRO A 17 -24.84 -12.34 3.07
N GLN A 18 -25.69 -12.78 3.99
CA GLN A 18 -27.08 -12.29 4.11
C GLN A 18 -27.11 -10.83 4.54
N ARG A 19 -26.12 -10.39 5.33
CA ARG A 19 -25.99 -8.99 5.74
C ARG A 19 -25.41 -8.12 4.62
N ALA A 20 -24.58 -8.67 3.74
CA ALA A 20 -23.98 -7.97 2.62
C ALA A 20 -25.01 -7.46 1.59
N GLU A 21 -26.13 -8.17 1.42
CA GLU A 21 -27.23 -7.75 0.54
C GLU A 21 -27.88 -6.42 0.95
N GLY A 22 -27.75 -6.03 2.22
CA GLY A 22 -28.28 -4.76 2.75
C GLY A 22 -27.40 -3.54 2.51
N VAL A 23 -26.27 -3.68 1.80
CA VAL A 23 -25.36 -2.57 1.51
C VAL A 23 -25.69 -1.94 0.16
N ALA A 24 -25.98 -0.64 0.15
CA ALA A 24 -26.13 0.12 -1.10
C ALA A 24 -24.76 0.63 -1.58
N ILE A 25 -24.37 0.27 -2.80
CA ILE A 25 -23.15 0.77 -3.44
C ILE A 25 -23.51 1.73 -4.57
N THR A 26 -22.90 2.93 -4.57
CA THR A 26 -23.03 3.97 -5.60
C THR A 26 -21.67 4.34 -6.20
N GLY A 27 -21.60 5.37 -7.05
CA GLY A 27 -20.32 5.91 -7.55
C GLY A 27 -19.77 5.24 -8.82
N GLY A 28 -20.37 4.14 -9.26
CA GLY A 28 -19.97 3.42 -10.47
C GLY A 28 -18.94 2.31 -10.20
N ASN A 29 -18.26 1.85 -11.25
CA ASN A 29 -17.37 0.70 -11.21
C ASN A 29 -15.96 1.08 -11.62
N ASP A 30 -15.01 0.20 -11.33
CA ASP A 30 -13.66 0.35 -11.85
C ASP A 30 -13.57 0.21 -13.38
N PRO A 31 -12.55 0.83 -14.01
CA PRO A 31 -11.50 1.62 -13.37
C PRO A 31 -11.95 3.06 -13.07
N ILE A 32 -11.91 3.46 -11.78
CA ILE A 32 -12.08 4.87 -11.38
C ILE A 32 -10.75 5.63 -11.50
N LEU A 33 -9.63 4.93 -11.32
CA LEU A 33 -8.27 5.42 -11.54
C LEU A 33 -7.64 4.65 -12.72
N PRO A 34 -6.70 5.25 -13.48
CA PRO A 34 -6.07 4.62 -14.64
C PRO A 34 -5.06 3.54 -14.22
N THR A 35 -5.56 2.45 -13.68
CA THR A 35 -4.81 1.28 -13.20
C THR A 35 -5.45 0.01 -13.75
N PRO A 36 -4.68 -1.05 -14.01
CA PRO A 36 -5.23 -2.34 -14.42
C PRO A 36 -5.94 -3.09 -13.27
N PHE A 37 -5.86 -2.59 -12.04
CA PHE A 37 -6.42 -3.22 -10.85
C PHE A 37 -7.78 -2.64 -10.44
N HIS A 38 -8.68 -3.49 -9.95
CA HIS A 38 -9.99 -3.12 -9.40
C HIS A 38 -9.89 -2.55 -7.96
N ILE A 39 -9.13 -1.47 -7.80
CA ILE A 39 -8.84 -0.88 -6.48
C ILE A 39 -10.05 -0.11 -5.90
N GLY A 40 -10.91 0.47 -6.72
CA GLY A 40 -12.12 1.14 -6.28
C GLY A 40 -13.15 0.14 -5.76
N GLU A 41 -13.32 -0.99 -6.46
CA GLU A 41 -14.18 -2.10 -6.01
C GLU A 41 -13.67 -2.68 -4.68
N THR A 42 -12.36 -2.89 -4.56
CA THR A 42 -11.73 -3.39 -3.33
C THR A 42 -11.88 -2.42 -2.16
N ALA A 43 -11.68 -1.12 -2.40
CA ALA A 43 -11.87 -0.10 -1.38
C ALA A 43 -13.33 -0.01 -0.91
N ALA A 44 -14.28 -0.03 -1.85
CA ALA A 44 -15.70 0.02 -1.53
C ALA A 44 -16.15 -1.20 -0.72
N ALA A 45 -15.72 -2.41 -1.11
CA ALA A 45 -15.99 -3.64 -0.36
C ALA A 45 -15.39 -3.61 1.05
N SER A 46 -14.14 -3.11 1.19
CA SER A 46 -13.49 -3.00 2.51
C SER A 46 -14.24 -2.05 3.44
N LEU A 47 -14.65 -0.87 2.95
CA LEU A 47 -15.42 0.09 3.74
C LEU A 47 -16.82 -0.42 4.06
N ALA A 48 -17.47 -1.13 3.13
CA ALA A 48 -18.74 -1.79 3.37
C ALA A 48 -18.65 -2.85 4.47
N ALA A 49 -17.58 -3.66 4.48
CA ALA A 49 -17.34 -4.65 5.53
C ALA A 49 -17.19 -4.00 6.92
N VAL A 50 -16.46 -2.88 6.99
CA VAL A 50 -16.36 -2.08 8.23
C VAL A 50 -17.73 -1.54 8.64
N GLY A 51 -18.50 -0.98 7.70
CA GLY A 51 -19.84 -0.47 7.95
C GLY A 51 -20.80 -1.54 8.48
N LEU A 52 -20.71 -2.77 7.95
CA LEU A 52 -21.46 -3.92 8.44
C LEU A 52 -21.08 -4.27 9.88
N ALA A 53 -19.78 -4.39 10.17
CA ALA A 53 -19.31 -4.69 11.52
C ALA A 53 -19.74 -3.61 12.54
N VAL A 54 -19.70 -2.34 12.14
CA VAL A 54 -20.18 -1.22 12.98
C VAL A 54 -21.69 -1.31 13.19
N SER A 55 -22.48 -1.60 12.15
CA SER A 55 -23.92 -1.78 12.30
C SER A 55 -24.27 -2.98 13.19
N ASP A 56 -23.50 -4.06 13.14
CA ASP A 56 -23.70 -5.24 13.98
C ASP A 56 -23.44 -4.89 15.46
N LEU A 57 -22.36 -4.15 15.73
CA LEU A 57 -22.07 -3.65 17.08
C LEU A 57 -23.16 -2.68 17.58
N TRP A 58 -23.67 -1.83 16.71
CA TRP A 58 -24.76 -0.90 17.03
C TRP A 58 -26.07 -1.64 17.37
N GLU A 59 -26.40 -2.68 16.61
CA GLU A 59 -27.56 -3.54 16.85
C GLU A 59 -27.45 -4.26 18.19
N LEU A 60 -26.29 -4.82 18.52
CA LEU A 60 -26.05 -5.48 19.82
C LEU A 60 -26.25 -4.51 21.00
N ARG A 61 -25.91 -3.23 20.82
CA ARG A 61 -26.02 -2.22 21.88
C ARG A 61 -27.40 -1.59 22.00
N THR A 62 -28.14 -1.48 20.89
CA THR A 62 -29.33 -0.63 20.82
C THR A 62 -30.60 -1.35 20.34
N GLY A 63 -30.48 -2.57 19.86
CA GLY A 63 -31.56 -3.33 19.23
C GLY A 63 -32.00 -2.77 17.87
N ARG A 64 -31.28 -1.77 17.32
CA ARG A 64 -31.62 -1.11 16.04
C ARG A 64 -30.52 -1.34 15.02
N ARG A 65 -30.91 -1.46 13.75
CA ARG A 65 -29.98 -1.60 12.64
C ARG A 65 -29.77 -0.29 11.90
N GLN A 66 -28.63 -0.14 11.22
CA GLN A 66 -28.32 1.02 10.38
C GLN A 66 -28.29 0.62 8.90
N GLU A 67 -28.67 1.57 8.04
CA GLU A 67 -28.48 1.43 6.59
C GLU A 67 -27.04 1.79 6.24
N ILE A 68 -26.42 1.00 5.36
CA ILE A 68 -25.02 1.19 4.96
C ILE A 68 -24.98 1.57 3.48
N LYS A 69 -24.39 2.74 3.20
CA LYS A 69 -24.18 3.24 1.83
C LYS A 69 -22.71 3.52 1.62
N VAL A 70 -22.14 3.02 0.53
CA VAL A 70 -20.75 3.29 0.14
C VAL A 70 -20.72 3.78 -1.30
N ASP A 71 -20.15 4.95 -1.52
CA ASP A 71 -19.89 5.46 -2.86
C ASP A 71 -18.48 5.04 -3.32
N ALA A 72 -18.39 4.31 -4.43
CA ALA A 72 -17.13 3.78 -4.94
C ALA A 72 -16.12 4.87 -5.32
N ARG A 73 -16.56 6.07 -5.75
CA ARG A 73 -15.64 7.19 -6.05
C ARG A 73 -15.09 7.79 -4.77
N GLN A 74 -15.92 7.94 -3.74
CA GLN A 74 -15.45 8.41 -2.43
C GLN A 74 -14.52 7.39 -1.77
N ALA A 75 -14.86 6.09 -1.85
CA ALA A 75 -14.01 5.00 -1.41
C ALA A 75 -12.65 5.03 -2.13
N THR A 76 -12.65 5.22 -3.45
CA THR A 76 -11.41 5.37 -4.23
C THR A 76 -10.63 6.62 -3.84
N ALA A 77 -11.31 7.74 -3.56
CA ALA A 77 -10.67 8.96 -3.10
C ALA A 77 -9.98 8.78 -1.74
N SER A 78 -10.52 7.94 -0.85
CA SER A 78 -9.91 7.63 0.46
C SER A 78 -8.51 7.01 0.34
N LEU A 79 -8.24 6.25 -0.73
CA LEU A 79 -6.92 5.68 -1.03
C LEU A 79 -5.86 6.75 -1.33
N ARG A 80 -6.29 7.98 -1.64
CA ARG A 80 -5.45 9.13 -1.96
C ARG A 80 -5.62 10.26 -0.94
N SER A 81 -6.13 9.97 0.25
CA SER A 81 -6.44 10.96 1.31
C SER A 81 -5.32 11.97 1.55
N SER A 82 -4.06 11.52 1.61
CA SER A 82 -2.88 12.40 1.75
C SER A 82 -2.72 13.45 0.65
N GLN A 83 -3.27 13.23 -0.54
CA GLN A 83 -3.22 14.18 -1.65
C GLN A 83 -4.34 15.22 -1.60
N TYR A 84 -5.42 14.92 -0.88
CA TYR A 84 -6.55 15.83 -0.68
C TYR A 84 -6.48 16.57 0.66
N MET A 85 -5.42 16.33 1.44
CA MET A 85 -5.22 16.94 2.74
C MET A 85 -4.84 18.42 2.59
N ALA A 86 -5.60 19.27 3.28
CA ALA A 86 -5.29 20.68 3.45
C ALA A 86 -5.20 21.01 4.95
N MET A 87 -4.25 21.87 5.32
CA MET A 87 -4.13 22.45 6.66
C MET A 87 -4.32 23.96 6.53
N ASP A 88 -5.25 24.53 7.31
CA ASP A 88 -5.60 25.95 7.26
C ASP A 88 -5.91 26.48 5.85
N GLY A 89 -6.59 25.65 5.04
CA GLY A 89 -6.96 25.97 3.66
C GLY A 89 -5.82 25.85 2.64
N ALA A 90 -4.60 25.52 3.07
CA ALA A 90 -3.44 25.32 2.20
C ALA A 90 -3.13 23.84 2.00
N SER A 91 -2.68 23.47 0.79
CA SER A 91 -2.19 22.13 0.52
C SER A 91 -0.96 21.83 1.37
N VAL A 92 -0.90 20.64 1.96
CA VAL A 92 0.26 20.22 2.75
C VAL A 92 1.43 19.88 1.82
N ALA A 93 2.58 20.54 2.03
CA ALA A 93 3.80 20.25 1.30
C ALA A 93 4.19 18.79 1.52
N ARG A 94 4.44 18.09 0.40
CA ARG A 94 4.76 16.67 0.39
C ARG A 94 6.13 16.46 -0.23
N GLU A 95 7.12 17.11 0.37
CA GLU A 95 8.51 16.95 -0.05
C GLU A 95 8.91 15.48 0.13
N ARG A 96 9.24 14.87 -0.99
CA ARG A 96 9.84 13.54 -1.03
C ARG A 96 11.31 13.75 -1.36
N PRO A 97 12.24 13.05 -0.68
CA PRO A 97 13.65 13.10 -1.06
C PRO A 97 13.81 12.78 -2.55
N SER A 98 14.67 13.53 -3.24
CA SER A 98 14.86 13.47 -4.70
C SER A 98 15.28 12.07 -5.19
N VAL A 99 15.97 11.32 -4.33
CA VAL A 99 16.48 9.97 -4.58
C VAL A 99 15.46 8.86 -4.31
N MET A 100 14.30 9.15 -3.69
CA MET A 100 13.27 8.13 -3.52
C MET A 100 12.63 7.78 -4.87
N GLY A 101 12.58 6.49 -5.22
CA GLY A 101 11.96 6.09 -6.47
C GLY A 101 12.27 4.66 -6.91
N VAL A 102 11.79 4.32 -8.10
CA VAL A 102 12.04 3.04 -8.77
C VAL A 102 13.17 3.24 -9.79
N TYR A 103 14.17 2.36 -9.76
CA TYR A 103 15.37 2.45 -10.60
C TYR A 103 15.61 1.13 -11.34
N PRO A 104 16.10 1.17 -12.59
CA PRO A 104 16.47 -0.04 -13.31
C PRO A 104 17.69 -0.69 -12.66
N ALA A 105 17.62 -2.00 -12.45
CA ALA A 105 18.68 -2.85 -11.93
C ALA A 105 19.14 -3.84 -13.02
N LYS A 106 20.11 -4.70 -12.71
CA LYS A 106 20.56 -5.76 -13.62
C LYS A 106 19.41 -6.69 -14.02
N ASN A 107 19.62 -7.39 -15.14
CA ASN A 107 18.74 -8.46 -15.62
C ASN A 107 17.30 -8.00 -15.92
N GLY A 108 17.13 -6.73 -16.30
CA GLY A 108 15.81 -6.14 -16.60
C GLY A 108 14.91 -6.00 -15.38
N ARG A 109 15.46 -6.12 -14.16
CA ARG A 109 14.74 -5.95 -12.90
C ARG A 109 14.74 -4.49 -12.46
N TRP A 110 13.94 -4.20 -11.44
CA TRP A 110 13.77 -2.85 -10.90
C TRP A 110 13.91 -2.87 -9.39
N SER A 111 14.54 -1.85 -8.83
CA SER A 111 14.69 -1.70 -7.38
C SER A 111 13.96 -0.45 -6.89
N TYR A 112 13.20 -0.57 -5.80
CA TYR A 112 12.51 0.56 -5.19
C TYR A 112 13.22 1.03 -3.92
N LEU A 113 13.76 2.25 -3.98
CA LEU A 113 14.45 2.90 -2.88
C LEU A 113 13.49 3.74 -2.03
N HIS A 114 13.35 3.40 -0.75
CA HIS A 114 12.46 4.05 0.19
C HIS A 114 13.23 4.96 1.17
N CYS A 115 13.49 6.21 0.75
CA CYS A 115 14.36 7.16 1.48
C CYS A 115 13.61 8.22 2.32
N ASN A 116 12.36 7.95 2.72
CA ASN A 116 11.43 8.99 3.22
C ASN A 116 11.75 9.66 4.58
N PHE A 117 12.62 9.10 5.42
CA PHE A 117 12.84 9.63 6.79
C PHE A 117 14.32 9.91 7.05
N PRO A 118 14.67 10.95 7.85
CA PRO A 118 16.06 11.26 8.23
C PRO A 118 16.86 10.08 8.76
N ASN A 119 16.26 9.27 9.64
CA ASN A 119 16.91 8.10 10.24
C ASN A 119 16.94 6.87 9.29
N HIS A 120 16.37 7.03 8.09
CA HIS A 120 16.32 6.06 6.99
C HIS A 120 16.85 6.68 5.69
N ARG A 121 17.48 7.86 5.76
CA ARG A 121 17.80 8.67 4.58
C ARG A 121 18.81 7.97 3.69
N GLY A 122 18.92 8.54 2.50
CA GLY A 122 19.89 8.23 1.46
C GLY A 122 21.18 7.63 2.01
N ASP A 123 21.78 8.14 3.08
CA ASP A 123 22.98 7.64 3.78
C ASP A 123 23.24 6.14 3.72
N ALA A 124 22.27 5.26 4.03
CA ALA A 124 22.49 3.82 3.91
C ALA A 124 22.63 3.37 2.45
N ALA A 125 21.71 3.84 1.59
CA ALA A 125 21.76 3.60 0.16
C ALA A 125 22.98 4.29 -0.51
N MET A 126 23.33 5.51 -0.10
CA MET A 126 24.49 6.28 -0.53
C MET A 126 25.79 5.58 -0.14
N ARG A 127 25.88 5.04 1.08
CA ARG A 127 27.03 4.23 1.51
C ARG A 127 27.16 2.92 0.71
N VAL A 128 26.05 2.22 0.48
CA VAL A 128 26.05 0.96 -0.29
C VAL A 128 26.35 1.21 -1.77
N LEU A 129 25.76 2.25 -2.36
CA LEU A 129 25.93 2.60 -3.77
C LEU A 129 27.22 3.41 -4.03
N GLY A 130 27.82 4.01 -2.99
CA GLY A 130 29.01 4.85 -3.09
C GLY A 130 28.78 6.16 -3.84
N VAL A 131 27.58 6.74 -3.75
CA VAL A 131 27.20 7.95 -4.50
C VAL A 131 26.58 9.01 -3.59
N GLU A 132 26.76 10.27 -3.97
CA GLU A 132 26.09 11.41 -3.37
C GLU A 132 24.57 11.38 -3.62
N GLU A 133 23.80 12.21 -2.91
CA GLU A 133 22.34 12.34 -3.04
C GLU A 133 21.93 12.99 -4.39
N ASP A 134 22.24 12.32 -5.49
CA ASP A 134 21.91 12.69 -6.85
C ASP A 134 21.15 11.55 -7.54
N ARG A 135 19.98 11.88 -8.09
CA ARG A 135 19.06 10.89 -8.69
C ARG A 135 19.70 10.15 -9.86
N GLU A 136 20.55 10.82 -10.63
CA GLU A 136 21.17 10.28 -11.84
C GLU A 136 22.38 9.39 -11.48
N ALA A 137 23.14 9.77 -10.45
CA ALA A 137 24.16 8.92 -9.84
C ALA A 137 23.57 7.64 -9.23
N PHE A 138 22.47 7.76 -8.49
CA PHE A 138 21.69 6.62 -7.98
C PHE A 138 21.25 5.69 -9.11
N ARG A 139 20.67 6.24 -10.18
CA ARG A 139 20.22 5.46 -11.33
C ARG A 139 21.36 4.66 -11.95
N ARG A 140 22.53 5.27 -12.14
CA ARG A 140 23.71 4.59 -12.69
C ARG A 140 24.23 3.50 -11.75
N ALA A 141 24.30 3.79 -10.46
CA ALA A 141 24.79 2.83 -9.46
C ALA A 141 23.85 1.62 -9.35
N VAL A 142 22.53 1.84 -9.20
CA VAL A 142 21.53 0.75 -9.09
C VAL A 142 21.54 -0.16 -10.32
N ALA A 143 21.77 0.39 -11.52
CA ALA A 143 21.85 -0.39 -12.75
C ALA A 143 22.99 -1.43 -12.76
N GLN A 144 23.99 -1.30 -11.87
CA GLN A 144 25.09 -2.26 -11.72
C GLN A 144 24.81 -3.36 -10.69
N TRP A 145 23.69 -3.31 -9.98
CA TRP A 145 23.34 -4.27 -8.94
C TRP A 145 22.27 -5.25 -9.38
N ASP A 146 22.31 -6.46 -8.83
CA ASP A 146 21.12 -7.28 -8.77
C ASP A 146 20.12 -6.69 -7.75
N ALA A 147 18.82 -6.68 -8.09
CA ALA A 147 17.82 -6.01 -7.26
C ALA A 147 17.70 -6.61 -5.85
N MET A 148 17.86 -7.93 -5.72
CA MET A 148 17.77 -8.62 -4.43
C MET A 148 19.04 -8.43 -3.61
N GLU A 149 20.21 -8.56 -4.23
CA GLU A 149 21.50 -8.33 -3.56
C GLU A 149 21.61 -6.88 -3.04
N LEU A 150 21.06 -5.92 -3.80
CA LEU A 150 21.01 -4.53 -3.38
C LEU A 150 20.08 -4.34 -2.17
N GLU A 151 18.89 -4.96 -2.19
CA GLU A 151 17.96 -4.94 -1.05
C GLU A 151 18.64 -5.47 0.22
N ASP A 152 19.29 -6.63 0.12
CA ASP A 152 20.01 -7.25 1.23
C ASP A 152 21.16 -6.36 1.74
N ALA A 153 21.95 -5.77 0.84
CA ALA A 153 23.04 -4.88 1.19
C ALA A 153 22.54 -3.61 1.91
N ILE A 154 21.44 -3.01 1.44
CA ILE A 154 20.85 -1.83 2.08
C ILE A 154 20.23 -2.18 3.43
N ILE A 155 19.57 -3.33 3.57
CA ILE A 155 19.07 -3.82 4.87
C ILE A 155 20.23 -4.02 5.85
N ALA A 156 21.32 -4.67 5.42
CA ALA A 156 22.51 -4.88 6.25
C ALA A 156 23.16 -3.55 6.69
N ALA A 157 23.03 -2.50 5.89
CA ALA A 157 23.49 -1.15 6.22
C ALA A 157 22.53 -0.35 7.13
N ASN A 158 21.54 -1.03 7.74
CA ASN A 158 20.42 -0.47 8.52
C ASN A 158 19.48 0.44 7.70
N GLY A 159 19.51 0.31 6.39
CA GLY A 159 18.55 0.96 5.48
C GLY A 159 17.24 0.19 5.37
N ARG A 160 16.34 0.72 4.54
CA ARG A 160 15.10 0.07 4.13
C ARG A 160 14.94 0.22 2.63
N GLN A 161 14.78 -0.90 1.95
CA GLN A 161 14.56 -0.98 0.51
C GLN A 161 13.61 -2.14 0.24
N ALA A 162 12.96 -2.12 -0.93
CA ALA A 162 12.22 -3.26 -1.43
C ALA A 162 12.61 -3.52 -2.89
N ASP A 163 12.71 -4.79 -3.28
CA ASP A 163 12.68 -5.17 -4.69
C ASP A 163 11.38 -4.66 -5.34
N GLY A 164 11.53 -3.88 -6.41
CA GLY A 164 10.44 -3.11 -7.04
C GLY A 164 9.83 -3.79 -8.27
N GLY A 165 10.25 -5.01 -8.63
CA GLY A 165 10.04 -5.52 -9.99
C GLY A 165 9.68 -7.00 -10.14
N ALA A 166 9.25 -7.72 -9.10
CA ALA A 166 8.77 -9.09 -9.30
C ALA A 166 7.56 -9.11 -10.28
N PRO A 167 7.60 -9.88 -11.39
CA PRO A 167 6.45 -10.01 -12.29
C PRO A 167 5.28 -10.63 -11.54
N LEU A 168 4.03 -10.33 -11.94
CA LEU A 168 2.82 -10.82 -11.26
C LEU A 168 2.83 -12.35 -11.02
N SER A 169 3.42 -13.10 -11.95
CA SER A 169 3.65 -14.55 -11.84
C SER A 169 4.56 -14.94 -10.68
N ALA A 170 5.59 -14.15 -10.37
CA ALA A 170 6.44 -14.38 -9.21
C ALA A 170 5.70 -14.16 -7.88
N TRP A 171 4.75 -13.22 -7.84
CA TRP A 171 3.91 -13.00 -6.64
C TRP A 171 3.00 -14.19 -6.34
N ALA A 172 2.46 -14.85 -7.37
CA ALA A 172 1.57 -16.01 -7.19
C ALA A 172 2.28 -17.23 -6.57
N HIS A 173 3.60 -17.31 -6.69
CA HIS A 173 4.42 -18.41 -6.17
C HIS A 173 5.25 -18.03 -4.95
N THR A 174 5.15 -16.79 -4.46
CA THR A 174 5.85 -16.35 -3.26
C THR A 174 5.18 -16.94 -2.02
N PRO A 175 5.89 -17.71 -1.17
CA PRO A 175 5.31 -18.28 0.03
C PRO A 175 4.71 -17.20 0.95
N PRO A 176 3.56 -17.44 1.61
CA PRO A 176 2.90 -16.46 2.48
C PRO A 176 3.81 -15.87 3.58
N GLN A 177 4.81 -16.65 3.98
CA GLN A 177 5.80 -16.29 5.00
C GLN A 177 6.77 -15.20 4.51
N ALA A 178 7.12 -15.20 3.22
CA ALA A 178 7.94 -14.17 2.58
C ALA A 178 7.15 -12.87 2.33
N VAL A 179 5.82 -12.96 2.17
CA VAL A 179 4.93 -11.78 2.15
C VAL A 179 4.84 -11.15 3.55
N ARG A 180 4.78 -11.98 4.61
CA ARG A 180 4.73 -11.54 6.01
C ARG A 180 6.01 -10.82 6.45
N SER A 181 7.20 -11.31 6.10
CA SER A 181 8.46 -10.64 6.42
C SER A 181 8.67 -9.35 5.61
N ARG A 182 8.20 -9.29 4.36
CA ARG A 182 8.25 -8.08 3.52
C ARG A 182 7.29 -6.98 3.98
N PHE A 183 6.19 -7.32 4.66
CA PHE A 183 5.29 -6.32 5.28
C PHE A 183 5.73 -5.91 6.70
N PHE A 184 6.33 -6.80 7.49
CA PHE A 184 6.70 -6.51 8.88
C PHE A 184 7.93 -5.60 9.05
N ALA A 185 8.73 -5.37 7.99
CA ALA A 185 9.77 -4.34 8.03
C ALA A 185 9.22 -2.89 8.18
N LEU A 186 7.90 -2.70 8.09
CA LEU A 186 7.18 -1.43 8.29
C LEU A 186 6.73 -1.15 9.73
N ALA A 187 6.76 -2.15 10.63
CA ALA A 187 6.46 -1.95 12.04
C ALA A 187 7.69 -2.36 12.86
N GLY A 188 8.49 -1.37 13.27
CA GLY A 188 9.69 -1.62 14.07
C GLY A 188 9.37 -2.43 15.32
N ASN A 189 10.04 -3.58 15.48
CA ASN A 189 10.05 -4.36 16.70
C ASN A 189 10.64 -3.49 17.82
N ARG A 190 9.79 -2.99 18.72
CA ARG A 190 10.21 -2.45 20.03
C ARG A 190 10.19 -3.59 21.05
N GLU A 191 11.14 -4.48 20.96
CA GLU A 191 11.46 -5.41 22.05
C GLU A 191 12.98 -5.48 22.14
N ASP A 192 13.58 -4.44 22.72
CA ASP A 192 14.78 -4.54 23.58
C ASP A 192 15.24 -3.13 23.97
N ARG A 193 14.64 -2.61 25.03
CA ARG A 193 15.26 -1.65 25.97
C ARG A 193 14.67 -1.90 27.35
N ARG A 194 15.36 -2.73 28.13
CA ARG A 194 15.45 -2.59 29.59
C ARG A 194 16.92 -2.41 29.92
#